data_AF-A0A5X9QIQ3-F1
#
_entry.id   AF-A0A5X9QIQ3-F1
#
_cell.length_a   1.000
_cell.length_b   1.000
_cell.length_c   1.000
_cell.angle_alpha   90.00
_cell.angle_beta   90.00
_cell.angle_gamma   90.00
#
_symmetry.space_group_name_H-M   'P 1'
#
loop_
_entity.id
_entity.type
_entity.pdbx_description
1 polymer ?
#
loop_
_entity_poly.entity_id
_entity_poly.type
_entity_poly.pdbx_seq_one_letter_code
_entity_poly.pdbx_strand_id
1 'polypeptide(L)'
;MSNFSISKKSIIEAAIVITEELKAKADLAVQTYNEHYKNGTHTKADKANMMATSTKLAYFTNNVVNAVNDDKLSGVFYYAIKASKQAPEVFFREAMTNSYSLEKLVYLVTSIKAGKCVYSVADMSGSRVFALVEMINDEMETFTNGAVYDLMNEAKKECEVKLDAGYTQANQLINLCERLGLVEKIKGVGIAKAGTQQYRFIKNDFYNYLADAFKA
;
A
#
# COMPACT_ATOMS: atom_id res chain seq x y z
N MET A 1 0.08 -2.68 26.76
CA MET A 1 0.00 -1.98 25.47
C MET A 1 0.71 -0.65 25.64
N SER A 2 1.90 -0.47 25.05
CA SER A 2 2.58 0.82 25.08
C SER A 2 1.80 1.80 24.20
N ASN A 3 1.28 2.87 24.80
CA ASN A 3 0.77 4.02 24.07
C ASN A 3 1.94 4.68 23.34
N PHE A 4 2.28 4.18 22.14
CA PHE A 4 3.16 4.91 21.24
C PHE A 4 2.43 6.19 20.84
N SER A 5 2.93 7.34 21.31
CA SER A 5 2.51 8.63 20.77
C SER A 5 3.06 8.73 19.35
N ILE A 6 2.21 8.45 18.36
CA ILE A 6 2.56 8.61 16.95
C ILE A 6 2.65 10.11 16.66
N SER A 7 3.83 10.55 16.25
CA SER A 7 4.09 11.92 15.82
C SER A 7 4.71 11.92 14.42
N LYS A 8 4.62 13.06 13.72
CA LYS A 8 5.32 13.24 12.43
C LYS A 8 6.81 12.92 12.57
N LYS A 9 7.44 13.38 13.66
CA LYS A 9 8.84 13.10 13.98
C LYS A 9 9.13 11.59 14.06
N SER A 10 8.33 10.83 14.82
CA SER A 10 8.54 9.38 14.93
C SER A 10 8.35 8.62 13.62
N ILE A 11 7.52 9.14 12.70
CA ILE A 11 7.32 8.53 11.37
C ILE A 11 8.53 8.81 10.48
N ILE A 12 9.06 10.04 10.50
CA ILE A 12 10.28 10.41 9.76
C ILE A 12 11.46 9.59 10.27
N GLU A 13 11.66 9.51 11.59
CA GLU A 13 12.73 8.71 12.20
C GLU A 13 12.63 7.24 11.79
N ALA A 14 11.43 6.66 11.82
CA ALA A 14 11.23 5.29 11.35
C ALA A 14 11.56 5.13 9.86
N ALA A 15 11.15 6.07 9.00
CA ALA A 15 11.50 6.01 7.57
C ALA A 15 13.02 6.09 7.35
N ILE A 16 13.75 6.87 8.15
CA ILE A 16 15.21 6.94 8.10
C ILE A 16 15.82 5.58 8.50
N VAL A 17 15.40 5.00 9.62
CA VAL A 17 15.89 3.67 10.08
C VAL A 17 15.69 2.62 9.00
N ILE A 18 14.50 2.57 8.38
CA ILE A 18 14.22 1.60 7.30
C ILE A 18 15.07 1.87 6.06
N THR A 19 15.35 3.13 5.75
CA THR A 19 16.25 3.49 4.64
C THR A 19 17.66 2.98 4.89
N GLU A 20 18.17 3.11 6.12
CA GLU A 20 19.49 2.60 6.51
C GLU A 20 19.55 1.07 6.43
N GLU A 21 18.51 0.37 6.91
CA GLU A 21 18.40 -1.09 6.79
C GLU A 21 18.39 -1.56 5.33
N LEU A 22 17.64 -0.86 4.46
CA LEU A 22 17.59 -1.16 3.04
C LEU A 22 18.92 -0.87 2.35
N LYS A 23 19.60 0.21 2.74
CA LYS A 23 20.91 0.57 2.23
C LYS A 23 21.95 -0.48 2.59
N ALA A 24 22.01 -0.93 3.85
CA ALA A 24 22.92 -1.99 4.28
C ALA A 24 22.71 -3.28 3.47
N LYS A 25 21.46 -3.66 3.19
CA LYS A 25 21.13 -4.83 2.35
C LYS A 25 21.53 -4.65 0.88
N ALA A 26 21.33 -3.45 0.33
CA ALA A 26 21.73 -3.15 -1.04
C ALA A 26 23.26 -3.15 -1.19
N ASP A 27 23.98 -2.50 -0.27
CA ASP A 27 25.44 -2.45 -0.25
C ASP A 27 26.05 -3.85 -0.13
N LEU A 28 25.52 -4.69 0.77
CA LEU A 28 25.94 -6.09 0.88
C LEU A 28 25.73 -6.88 -0.41
N ALA A 29 24.55 -6.74 -1.05
CA ALA A 29 24.26 -7.45 -2.29
C ALA A 29 25.18 -7.02 -3.45
N VAL A 30 25.53 -5.72 -3.52
CA VAL A 30 26.50 -5.19 -4.49
C VAL A 30 27.90 -5.73 -4.22
N GLN A 31 28.34 -5.76 -2.95
CA GLN A 31 29.63 -6.31 -2.56
C GLN A 31 29.74 -7.79 -2.94
N THR A 32 28.77 -8.61 -2.54
CA THR A 32 28.74 -10.05 -2.87
C THR A 32 28.75 -10.29 -4.38
N TYR A 33 27.94 -9.54 -5.15
CA TYR A 33 27.94 -9.66 -6.61
C TYR A 33 29.32 -9.33 -7.21
N ASN A 34 29.94 -8.24 -6.78
CA ASN A 34 31.24 -7.80 -7.29
C ASN A 34 32.36 -8.78 -6.94
N GLU A 35 32.34 -9.36 -5.74
CA GLU A 35 33.29 -10.38 -5.31
C GLU A 35 33.15 -11.65 -6.16
N HIS A 36 31.93 -12.17 -6.30
CA HIS A 36 31.68 -13.34 -7.14
C HIS A 36 31.99 -13.06 -8.61
N TYR A 37 31.75 -11.83 -9.09
CA TYR A 37 32.06 -11.44 -10.46
C TYR A 37 33.57 -11.46 -10.71
N LYS A 38 34.36 -10.86 -9.82
CA LYS A 38 35.84 -10.88 -9.88
C LYS A 38 36.40 -12.31 -9.83
N ASN A 39 35.80 -13.17 -9.02
CA ASN A 39 36.25 -14.56 -8.86
C ASN A 39 35.72 -15.51 -9.96
N GLY A 40 34.90 -15.01 -10.90
CA GLY A 40 34.30 -15.84 -11.95
C GLY A 40 33.19 -16.79 -11.46
N THR A 41 32.68 -16.62 -10.24
CA THR A 41 31.69 -17.49 -9.58
C THR A 41 30.28 -16.88 -9.51
N HIS A 42 30.06 -15.70 -10.09
CA HIS A 42 28.77 -15.02 -10.05
C HIS A 42 27.63 -15.82 -10.67
N THR A 43 26.47 -15.75 -10.03
CA THR A 43 25.26 -16.43 -10.48
C THR A 43 24.21 -15.44 -10.98
N LYS A 44 23.19 -15.95 -11.71
CA LYS A 44 21.99 -15.16 -12.03
C LYS A 44 21.26 -14.70 -10.76
N ALA A 45 21.31 -15.51 -9.70
CA ALA A 45 20.69 -15.18 -8.42
C ALA A 45 21.38 -13.99 -7.75
N ASP A 46 22.71 -13.90 -7.81
CA ASP A 46 23.47 -12.77 -7.26
C ASP A 46 23.07 -11.45 -7.95
N LYS A 47 23.01 -11.47 -9.30
CA LYS A 47 22.58 -10.30 -10.08
C LYS A 47 21.12 -9.93 -9.77
N ALA A 48 20.23 -10.91 -9.70
CA ALA A 48 18.83 -10.68 -9.39
C ALA A 48 18.65 -10.08 -7.98
N ASN A 49 19.38 -10.59 -6.99
CA ASN A 49 19.35 -10.09 -5.62
C ASN A 49 19.84 -8.63 -5.55
N MET A 50 20.99 -8.31 -6.18
CA MET A 50 21.51 -6.95 -6.27
C MET A 50 20.51 -5.97 -6.89
N MET A 51 19.87 -6.36 -8.00
CA MET A 51 18.85 -5.52 -8.65
C MET A 51 17.61 -5.34 -7.77
N ALA A 52 17.15 -6.41 -7.10
CA ALA A 52 15.97 -6.39 -6.26
C ALA A 52 16.16 -5.49 -5.03
N THR A 53 17.28 -5.61 -4.32
CA THR A 53 17.58 -4.78 -3.13
C THR A 53 17.79 -3.32 -3.50
N SER A 54 18.50 -3.04 -4.59
CA SER A 54 18.72 -1.67 -5.10
C SER A 54 17.42 -1.00 -5.54
N THR A 55 16.57 -1.72 -6.28
CA THR A 55 15.24 -1.23 -6.69
C THR A 55 14.36 -0.95 -5.48
N LYS A 56 14.38 -1.84 -4.49
CA LYS A 56 13.59 -1.69 -3.27
C LYS A 56 14.01 -0.45 -2.45
N LEU A 57 15.32 -0.22 -2.30
CA LEU A 57 15.85 0.99 -1.65
C LEU A 57 15.43 2.26 -2.40
N ALA A 58 15.63 2.29 -3.72
CA ALA A 58 15.27 3.44 -4.54
C ALA A 58 13.77 3.73 -4.47
N TYR A 59 12.93 2.70 -4.56
CA TYR A 59 11.48 2.84 -4.47
C TYR A 59 11.04 3.40 -3.11
N PHE A 60 11.58 2.89 -2.01
CA PHE A 60 11.23 3.38 -0.67
C PHE A 60 11.69 4.84 -0.46
N THR A 61 12.91 5.15 -0.87
CA THR A 61 13.46 6.51 -0.75
C THR A 61 12.62 7.52 -1.55
N ASN A 62 12.32 7.19 -2.81
CA ASN A 62 11.65 8.12 -3.71
C ASN A 62 10.17 8.34 -3.37
N ASN A 63 9.51 7.32 -2.81
CA ASN A 63 8.06 7.35 -2.63
C ASN A 63 7.61 7.46 -1.17
N VAL A 64 8.39 6.95 -0.21
CA VAL A 64 8.04 7.00 1.21
C VAL A 64 8.78 8.13 1.91
N VAL A 65 10.11 8.17 1.82
CA VAL A 65 10.92 9.18 2.52
C VAL A 65 10.54 10.59 2.07
N ASN A 66 10.39 10.80 0.75
CA ASN A 66 9.93 12.08 0.23
C ASN A 66 8.53 12.47 0.73
N ALA A 67 7.62 11.50 0.82
CA ALA A 67 6.24 11.75 1.22
C ALA A 67 6.08 12.02 2.73
N VAL A 68 6.84 11.35 3.59
CA VAL A 68 6.78 11.61 5.05
C VAL A 68 7.39 12.96 5.44
N ASN A 69 8.27 13.52 4.60
CA ASN A 69 8.84 14.85 4.79
C ASN A 69 7.88 15.96 4.34
N ASP A 70 6.96 15.68 3.42
CA ASP A 70 5.94 16.61 2.94
C ASP A 70 4.78 16.72 3.95
N ASP A 71 4.41 17.94 4.33
CA ASP A 71 3.35 18.20 5.31
C ASP A 71 1.99 17.63 4.90
N LYS A 72 1.63 17.73 3.62
CA LYS A 72 0.36 17.25 3.10
C LYS A 72 0.38 15.73 2.93
N LEU A 73 1.45 15.19 2.36
CA LEU A 73 1.51 13.77 1.99
C LEU A 73 1.77 12.86 3.20
N SER A 74 2.42 13.38 4.25
CA SER A 74 2.70 12.64 5.48
C SER A 74 1.42 12.16 6.19
N GLY A 75 0.28 12.82 5.94
CA GLY A 75 -1.03 12.44 6.47
C GLY A 75 -1.41 11.00 6.16
N VAL A 76 -1.13 10.50 4.94
CA VAL A 76 -1.45 9.11 4.56
C VAL A 76 -0.80 8.12 5.50
N PHE A 77 0.51 8.26 5.73
CA PHE A 77 1.26 7.37 6.60
C PHE A 77 0.87 7.56 8.06
N TYR A 78 0.68 8.81 8.50
CA TYR A 78 0.25 9.10 9.87
C TYR A 78 -1.05 8.39 10.24
N TYR A 79 -2.09 8.58 9.43
CA TYR A 79 -3.40 8.00 9.70
C TYR A 79 -3.42 6.48 9.48
N ALA A 80 -2.71 5.96 8.46
CA ALA A 80 -2.59 4.52 8.25
C ALA A 80 -1.90 3.81 9.42
N ILE A 81 -0.79 4.36 9.93
CA ILE A 81 -0.06 3.79 11.09
C ILE A 81 -0.92 3.88 12.35
N LYS A 82 -1.61 5.01 12.55
CA LYS A 82 -2.53 5.20 13.68
C LYS A 82 -3.68 4.19 13.65
N ALA A 83 -4.27 3.96 12.48
CA ALA A 83 -5.37 3.02 12.30
C ALA A 83 -4.92 1.56 12.44
N SER A 84 -3.72 1.21 11.95
CA SER A 84 -3.17 -0.15 12.11
C SER A 84 -2.72 -0.48 13.54
N LYS A 85 -2.58 0.54 14.40
CA LYS A 85 -2.12 0.41 15.81
C LYS A 85 -0.73 -0.20 15.92
N GLN A 86 0.12 0.02 14.93
CA GLN A 86 1.50 -0.46 14.90
C GLN A 86 2.49 0.67 15.23
N ALA A 87 3.67 0.31 15.72
CA ALA A 87 4.79 1.24 15.74
C ALA A 87 5.20 1.59 14.29
N PRO A 88 5.61 2.85 13.98
CA PRO A 88 5.93 3.26 12.61
C PRO A 88 6.95 2.36 11.90
N GLU A 89 8.01 1.93 12.59
CA GLU A 89 9.00 1.03 11.97
C GLU A 89 8.43 -0.35 11.65
N VAL A 90 7.58 -0.90 12.52
CA VAL A 90 6.93 -2.20 12.30
C VAL A 90 6.04 -2.11 11.06
N PHE A 91 5.24 -1.04 10.97
CA PHE A 91 4.40 -0.78 9.81
C PHE A 91 5.21 -0.74 8.51
N PHE A 92 6.31 0.04 8.48
CA PHE A 92 7.14 0.13 7.29
C PHE A 92 7.83 -1.21 6.96
N ARG A 93 8.37 -1.96 7.93
CA ARG A 93 8.96 -3.29 7.67
C ARG A 93 7.95 -4.27 7.07
N GLU A 94 6.72 -4.27 7.57
CA GLU A 94 5.64 -5.09 7.02
C GLU A 94 5.24 -4.65 5.60
N ALA A 95 5.10 -3.35 5.36
CA ALA A 95 4.83 -2.82 4.03
C ALA A 95 5.96 -3.16 3.04
N MET A 96 7.23 -3.15 3.48
CA MET A 96 8.38 -3.52 2.65
C MET A 96 8.48 -5.02 2.34
N THR A 97 7.92 -5.85 3.23
CA THR A 97 7.82 -7.30 3.03
C THR A 97 6.70 -7.63 2.07
N ASN A 98 5.62 -6.85 2.11
CA ASN A 98 4.46 -6.98 1.21
C ASN A 98 4.41 -5.80 0.24
N SER A 99 5.17 -5.87 -0.86
CA SER A 99 5.26 -4.80 -1.86
C SER A 99 3.90 -4.33 -2.38
N TYR A 100 2.91 -5.22 -2.45
CA TYR A 100 1.54 -4.91 -2.84
C TYR A 100 0.85 -3.91 -1.89
N SER A 101 1.12 -4.00 -0.59
CA SER A 101 0.62 -3.03 0.41
C SER A 101 1.25 -1.66 0.20
N LEU A 102 2.57 -1.64 -0.03
CA LEU A 102 3.32 -0.40 -0.19
C LEU A 102 2.93 0.36 -1.46
N GLU A 103 2.80 -0.35 -2.59
CA GLU A 103 2.35 0.22 -3.87
C GLU A 103 1.04 1.00 -3.71
N LYS A 104 0.11 0.47 -2.93
CA LYS A 104 -1.21 1.07 -2.69
C LYS A 104 -1.16 2.30 -1.81
N LEU A 105 -0.35 2.26 -0.75
CA LEU A 105 -0.13 3.43 0.10
C LEU A 105 0.58 4.55 -0.67
N VAL A 106 1.57 4.20 -1.49
CA VAL A 106 2.25 5.13 -2.39
C VAL A 106 1.28 5.70 -3.42
N TYR A 107 0.38 4.88 -3.98
CA TYR A 107 -0.63 5.37 -4.91
C TYR A 107 -1.64 6.33 -4.24
N LEU A 108 -2.02 6.08 -2.98
CA LEU A 108 -2.83 7.03 -2.21
C LEU A 108 -2.09 8.35 -2.01
N VAL A 109 -0.79 8.32 -1.72
CA VAL A 109 0.05 9.52 -1.62
C VAL A 109 0.05 10.32 -2.92
N THR A 110 0.30 9.67 -4.07
CA THR A 110 0.30 10.35 -5.37
C THR A 110 -1.08 10.87 -5.74
N SER A 111 -2.14 10.15 -5.38
CA SER A 111 -3.54 10.56 -5.58
C SER A 111 -3.92 11.78 -4.76
N ILE A 112 -3.52 11.86 -3.48
CA ILE A 112 -3.75 13.04 -2.63
C ILE A 112 -2.98 14.26 -3.15
N LYS A 113 -1.77 14.04 -3.68
CA LYS A 113 -1.03 15.10 -4.37
C LYS A 113 -1.81 15.61 -5.59
N ALA A 114 -2.41 14.71 -6.36
CA ALA A 114 -3.19 15.02 -7.55
C ALA A 114 -4.60 15.55 -7.25
N GLY A 115 -5.10 15.42 -6.02
CA GLY A 115 -6.47 15.76 -5.65
C GLY A 115 -7.54 14.82 -6.20
N LYS A 116 -7.14 13.67 -6.76
CA LYS A 116 -8.05 12.66 -7.30
C LYS A 116 -7.44 11.27 -7.21
N CYS A 117 -8.27 10.27 -6.92
CA CYS A 117 -7.89 8.86 -6.90
C CYS A 117 -8.67 8.13 -7.98
N VAL A 118 -8.01 7.75 -9.07
CA VAL A 118 -8.64 7.07 -10.22
C VAL A 118 -7.84 5.85 -10.62
N TYR A 119 -8.45 4.93 -11.36
CA TYR A 119 -7.74 3.82 -11.99
C TYR A 119 -6.67 4.33 -12.97
N SER A 120 -5.52 3.65 -13.04
CA SER A 120 -4.40 4.03 -13.90
C SER A 120 -3.82 2.81 -14.61
N VAL A 121 -3.74 2.88 -15.94
CA VAL A 121 -3.07 1.86 -16.76
C VAL A 121 -1.56 1.84 -16.56
N ALA A 122 -0.96 2.94 -16.09
CA ALA A 122 0.47 3.03 -15.79
C ALA A 122 0.83 2.37 -14.45
N ASP A 123 -0.11 2.28 -13.51
CA ASP A 123 0.06 1.60 -12.22
C ASP A 123 -1.21 0.84 -11.83
N MET A 124 -1.54 -0.20 -12.61
CA MET A 124 -2.78 -0.98 -12.43
C MET A 124 -2.86 -1.68 -11.06
N SER A 125 -1.72 -1.95 -10.41
CA SER A 125 -1.68 -2.62 -9.11
C SER A 125 -1.94 -1.64 -7.97
N GLY A 126 -1.19 -0.53 -7.94
CA GLY A 126 -1.34 0.53 -6.95
C GLY A 126 -2.70 1.20 -7.06
N SER A 127 -3.16 1.46 -8.28
CA SER A 127 -4.36 2.26 -8.53
C SER A 127 -5.66 1.63 -8.04
N ARG A 128 -5.68 0.33 -7.75
CA ARG A 128 -6.89 -0.39 -7.28
C ARG A 128 -7.52 0.21 -6.01
N VAL A 129 -6.74 0.96 -5.23
CA VAL A 129 -7.27 1.70 -4.07
C VAL A 129 -8.38 2.68 -4.45
N PHE A 130 -8.48 3.09 -5.72
CA PHE A 130 -9.57 3.94 -6.22
C PHE A 130 -10.94 3.37 -5.86
N ALA A 131 -11.15 2.05 -5.99
CA ALA A 131 -12.44 1.42 -5.73
C ALA A 131 -12.89 1.63 -4.28
N LEU A 132 -11.96 1.65 -3.32
CA LEU A 132 -12.31 1.93 -1.92
C LEU A 132 -12.55 3.43 -1.70
N VAL A 133 -11.84 4.31 -2.41
CA VAL A 133 -12.08 5.76 -2.34
C VAL A 133 -13.44 6.11 -2.92
N GLU A 134 -13.85 5.49 -4.03
CA GLU A 134 -15.19 5.66 -4.61
C GLU A 134 -16.28 5.24 -3.62
N MET A 135 -16.16 4.05 -3.03
CA MET A 135 -17.11 3.60 -2.00
C MET A 135 -17.16 4.51 -0.76
N ILE A 136 -16.05 5.14 -0.38
CA ILE A 136 -16.01 6.14 0.69
C ILE A 136 -16.79 7.40 0.27
N ASN A 137 -16.55 7.88 -0.96
CA ASN A 137 -17.20 9.07 -1.52
C ASN A 137 -18.71 8.87 -1.72
N ASP A 138 -19.14 7.65 -2.05
CA ASP A 138 -20.54 7.25 -2.14
C ASP A 138 -21.18 7.00 -0.77
N GLU A 139 -20.46 7.26 0.32
CA GLU A 139 -20.89 7.09 1.71
C GLU A 139 -21.43 5.68 2.00
N MET A 140 -20.90 4.65 1.33
CA MET A 140 -21.38 3.28 1.48
C MET A 140 -21.16 2.77 2.91
N GLU A 141 -22.24 2.38 3.59
CA GLU A 141 -22.14 1.83 4.95
C GLU A 141 -21.63 0.39 4.96
N THR A 142 -22.06 -0.41 3.99
CA THR A 142 -21.69 -1.81 3.82
C THR A 142 -21.47 -2.12 2.35
N PHE A 143 -20.55 -3.03 2.06
CA PHE A 143 -20.23 -3.45 0.69
C PHE A 143 -19.81 -4.92 0.67
N THR A 144 -19.83 -5.53 -0.52
CA THR A 144 -19.31 -6.88 -0.72
C THR A 144 -17.97 -6.87 -1.44
N ASN A 145 -17.21 -7.95 -1.33
CA ASN A 145 -16.04 -8.12 -2.19
C ASN A 145 -16.40 -8.24 -3.69
N GLY A 146 -17.65 -8.60 -4.01
CA GLY A 146 -18.22 -8.49 -5.35
C GLY A 146 -18.32 -7.06 -5.84
N ALA A 147 -18.85 -6.15 -5.02
CA ALA A 147 -18.94 -4.72 -5.37
C ALA A 147 -17.56 -4.11 -5.65
N VAL A 148 -16.54 -4.45 -4.86
CA VAL A 148 -15.16 -4.01 -5.11
C VAL A 148 -14.62 -4.56 -6.44
N TYR A 149 -14.92 -5.83 -6.74
CA TYR A 149 -14.55 -6.46 -8.00
C TYR A 149 -15.24 -5.81 -9.20
N ASP A 150 -16.52 -5.45 -9.08
CA ASP A 150 -17.30 -4.82 -10.14
C ASP A 150 -16.74 -3.44 -10.48
N LEU A 151 -16.51 -2.56 -9.49
CA LEU A 151 -15.88 -1.25 -9.69
C LEU A 151 -14.52 -1.38 -10.40
N MET A 152 -13.68 -2.30 -9.92
CA MET A 152 -12.37 -2.54 -10.52
C MET A 152 -12.44 -3.00 -11.99
N ASN A 153 -13.44 -3.82 -12.33
CA ASN A 153 -13.62 -4.31 -13.70
C ASN A 153 -14.31 -3.30 -14.61
N GLU A 154 -15.17 -2.45 -14.07
CA GLU A 154 -15.75 -1.32 -14.80
C GLU A 154 -14.65 -0.37 -15.27
N ALA A 155 -13.78 0.09 -14.37
CA ALA A 155 -12.66 0.96 -14.73
C ALA A 155 -11.68 0.29 -15.73
N LYS A 156 -11.46 -1.03 -15.62
CA LYS A 156 -10.66 -1.77 -16.61
C LYS A 156 -11.33 -1.83 -17.97
N LYS A 157 -12.65 -2.03 -18.02
CA LYS A 157 -13.41 -2.08 -19.26
C LYS A 157 -13.34 -0.74 -19.98
N GLU A 158 -13.48 0.37 -19.26
CA GLU A 158 -13.32 1.72 -19.80
C GLU A 158 -11.92 1.98 -20.36
N CYS A 159 -10.90 1.37 -19.75
CA CYS A 159 -9.51 1.47 -20.20
C CYS A 159 -9.11 0.39 -21.24
N GLU A 160 -10.05 -0.40 -21.75
CA GLU A 160 -9.81 -1.52 -22.67
C GLU A 160 -8.79 -2.56 -22.14
N VAL A 161 -8.74 -2.74 -20.83
CA VAL A 161 -7.86 -3.68 -20.14
C VAL A 161 -8.58 -4.99 -19.84
N LYS A 162 -7.82 -6.10 -19.85
CA LYS A 162 -8.32 -7.42 -19.46
C LYS A 162 -8.92 -7.42 -18.05
N LEU A 163 -10.17 -7.88 -17.96
CA LEU A 163 -10.91 -8.04 -16.71
C LEU A 163 -10.28 -9.09 -15.81
N ASP A 164 -10.43 -8.92 -14.49
CA ASP A 164 -10.05 -9.96 -13.54
C ASP A 164 -10.96 -11.18 -13.69
N ALA A 165 -10.39 -12.39 -13.69
CA ALA A 165 -11.14 -13.63 -13.84
C ALA A 165 -11.90 -14.04 -12.57
N GLY A 166 -11.70 -13.34 -11.45
CA GLY A 166 -12.35 -13.61 -10.18
C GLY A 166 -11.85 -12.69 -9.07
N TYR A 167 -12.34 -12.94 -7.86
CA TYR A 167 -12.24 -12.02 -6.72
C TYR A 167 -10.84 -11.89 -6.07
N THR A 168 -9.80 -12.51 -6.61
CA THR A 168 -8.45 -12.52 -5.98
C THR A 168 -7.93 -11.11 -5.71
N GLN A 169 -8.04 -10.21 -6.70
CA GLN A 169 -7.49 -8.86 -6.60
C GLN A 169 -8.33 -7.98 -5.65
N ALA A 170 -9.66 -8.09 -5.72
CA ALA A 170 -10.57 -7.45 -4.77
C ALA A 170 -10.30 -7.91 -3.33
N ASN A 171 -10.16 -9.22 -3.11
CA ASN A 171 -9.85 -9.78 -1.79
C ASN A 171 -8.48 -9.32 -1.29
N GLN A 172 -7.47 -9.22 -2.16
CA GLN A 172 -6.15 -8.69 -1.78
C GLN A 172 -6.22 -7.21 -1.35
N LEU A 173 -7.02 -6.40 -2.05
CA LEU A 173 -7.26 -5.00 -1.67
C LEU A 173 -8.00 -4.91 -0.31
N ILE A 174 -9.08 -5.67 -0.14
CA ILE A 174 -9.86 -5.66 1.10
C ILE A 174 -9.01 -6.13 2.28
N ASN A 175 -8.25 -7.22 2.14
CA ASN A 175 -7.35 -7.71 3.17
C ASN A 175 -6.25 -6.69 3.53
N LEU A 176 -5.82 -5.84 2.60
CA LEU A 176 -4.96 -4.71 2.92
C LEU A 176 -5.73 -3.70 3.78
N CYS A 177 -6.91 -3.29 3.37
CA CYS A 177 -7.72 -2.31 4.09
C CYS A 177 -8.10 -2.80 5.49
N GLU A 178 -8.33 -4.10 5.69
CA GLU A 178 -8.53 -4.70 7.02
C GLU A 178 -7.28 -4.55 7.90
N ARG A 179 -6.09 -4.84 7.36
CA ARG A 179 -4.81 -4.66 8.08
C ARG A 179 -4.51 -3.20 8.40
N LEU A 180 -4.93 -2.28 7.52
CA LEU A 180 -4.82 -0.84 7.75
C LEU A 180 -5.90 -0.30 8.70
N GLY A 181 -6.82 -1.14 9.18
CA GLY A 181 -7.91 -0.72 10.07
C GLY A 181 -8.94 0.17 9.38
N LEU A 182 -9.06 0.13 8.05
CA LEU A 182 -10.05 0.90 7.28
C LEU A 182 -11.39 0.19 7.18
N VAL A 183 -11.38 -1.14 7.11
CA VAL A 183 -12.59 -1.95 6.92
C VAL A 183 -12.57 -3.12 7.88
N GLU A 184 -13.74 -3.64 8.20
CA GLU A 184 -13.89 -4.89 8.93
C GLU A 184 -14.93 -5.80 8.29
N LYS A 185 -14.64 -7.09 8.33
CA LYS A 185 -15.56 -8.13 7.91
C LYS A 185 -16.80 -8.20 8.80
N ILE A 186 -17.98 -8.25 8.18
CA ILE A 186 -19.23 -8.57 8.89
C ILE A 186 -19.30 -10.08 9.09
N LYS A 187 -19.13 -10.54 10.34
CA LYS A 187 -19.08 -11.96 10.67
C LYS A 187 -20.40 -12.67 10.33
N GLY A 188 -20.29 -13.89 9.78
CA GLY A 188 -21.43 -14.76 9.50
C GLY A 188 -22.19 -14.45 8.20
N VAL A 189 -21.77 -13.45 7.42
CA VAL A 189 -22.49 -13.02 6.21
C VAL A 189 -21.66 -13.26 4.96
N GLY A 190 -22.14 -14.11 4.06
CA GLY A 190 -21.58 -14.32 2.72
C GLY A 190 -20.28 -15.13 2.65
N ILE A 191 -19.77 -15.30 1.43
CA ILE A 191 -18.62 -16.16 1.10
C ILE A 191 -17.70 -15.42 0.14
N ALA A 192 -16.42 -15.24 0.51
CA ALA A 192 -15.46 -14.47 -0.29
C ALA A 192 -15.25 -15.05 -1.70
N LYS A 193 -15.26 -16.38 -1.85
CA LYS A 193 -15.13 -17.04 -3.15
C LYS A 193 -16.32 -16.80 -4.08
N ALA A 194 -17.47 -16.36 -3.54
CA ALA A 194 -18.69 -16.12 -4.28
C ALA A 194 -18.99 -14.62 -4.48
N GLY A 195 -18.10 -13.72 -4.05
CA GLY A 195 -18.34 -12.28 -4.14
C GLY A 195 -19.38 -11.73 -3.16
N THR A 196 -19.89 -12.55 -2.24
CA THR A 196 -20.98 -12.17 -1.33
C THR A 196 -20.52 -11.80 0.08
N GLN A 197 -19.22 -11.89 0.36
CA GLN A 197 -18.69 -11.58 1.68
C GLN A 197 -18.86 -10.09 1.96
N GLN A 198 -19.55 -9.76 3.06
CA GLN A 198 -19.82 -8.38 3.45
C GLN A 198 -18.74 -7.80 4.36
N TYR A 199 -18.51 -6.51 4.18
CA TYR A 199 -17.59 -5.65 4.91
C TYR A 199 -18.26 -4.31 5.20
N ARG A 200 -17.71 -3.57 6.17
CA ARG A 200 -18.08 -2.18 6.45
C ARG A 200 -16.84 -1.34 6.70
N PHE A 201 -16.94 -0.04 6.44
CA PHE A 201 -15.87 0.91 6.81
C PHE A 201 -15.83 1.14 8.32
N ILE A 202 -14.63 1.23 8.86
CA ILE A 202 -14.38 1.73 10.21
C ILE A 202 -14.23 3.24 10.10
N LYS A 203 -15.23 4.01 10.54
CA LYS A 203 -15.24 5.49 10.53
C LYS A 203 -14.25 6.06 11.56
N ASN A 204 -12.96 5.84 11.34
CA ASN A 204 -11.86 6.37 12.13
C ASN A 204 -11.19 7.56 11.42
N ASP A 205 -10.16 8.12 12.06
CA ASP A 205 -9.41 9.27 11.52
C ASP A 205 -8.84 9.01 10.12
N PHE A 206 -8.47 7.77 9.78
CA PHE A 206 -7.94 7.45 8.46
C PHE A 206 -9.04 7.45 7.40
N TYR A 207 -10.20 6.87 7.69
CA TYR A 207 -11.38 6.99 6.84
C TYR A 207 -11.74 8.46 6.60
N ASN A 208 -11.84 9.25 7.68
CA ASN A 208 -12.20 10.68 7.59
C ASN A 208 -11.17 11.46 6.78
N TYR A 209 -9.88 11.20 6.99
CA TYR A 209 -8.81 11.83 6.22
C TYR A 209 -8.94 11.52 4.71
N LEU A 210 -9.23 10.27 4.35
CA LEU A 210 -9.41 9.90 2.94
C LEU A 210 -10.68 10.54 2.35
N ALA A 211 -11.79 10.53 3.09
CA ALA A 211 -13.04 11.16 2.69
C ALA A 211 -12.87 12.67 2.45
N ASP A 212 -12.21 13.36 3.37
CA ASP A 212 -11.95 14.80 3.26
C ASP A 212 -10.96 15.11 2.12
N ALA A 213 -9.93 14.27 1.94
CA ALA A 213 -8.92 14.48 0.91
C ALA A 213 -9.45 14.34 -0.53
N PHE A 214 -10.54 13.59 -0.72
CA PHE A 214 -11.14 13.32 -2.03
C PHE A 214 -12.59 13.79 -2.14
N LYS A 215 -13.03 14.66 -1.23
CA LYS A 215 -14.35 15.27 -1.29
C LYS A 215 -14.47 16.11 -2.57
N ALA A 216 -15.50 15.82 -3.36
CA ALA A 216 -15.83 16.52 -4.60
C ALA A 216 -16.21 17.98 -4.36
#